data_AF-A0A960AMD7-F1
#
_entry.id   AF-A0A960AMD7-F1
#
_cell.length_a   1.000
_cell.length_b   1.000
_cell.length_c   1.000
_cell.angle_alpha   90.00
_cell.angle_beta   90.00
_cell.angle_gamma   90.00
#
_symmetry.space_group_name_H-M   'P 1'
#
loop_
_entity.id
_entity.type
_entity.pdbx_description
1 polymer ?
#
loop_
_entity_poly.entity_id
_entity_poly.type
_entity_poly.pdbx_seq_one_letter_code
_entity_poly.pdbx_strand_id
1 'polypeptide(L)'
;IGAQQAFTSTLSGVLGNLISLVVVLITMFALSWQVTLASLVLVPLFILPAKWMGRRLAGLTRQQMQMNSDMSTQMTERFNIGGALLTKLFGRPEQEDAEFSGRAARVRDIGVSIAMANRYFFTALTLVAALATALVYGLGGNLVITGALTLGTLLALTGLLAQLYGPLTALSNVRVDVMTALVSFERVF
;
A
#
# COMPACT_ATOMS: atom_id res chain seq x y z
N ILE A 1 10.72 12.55 -18.34
CA ILE A 1 10.40 11.23 -18.94
C ILE A 1 9.80 10.25 -17.90
N GLY A 2 10.30 10.20 -16.65
CA GLY A 2 9.70 9.36 -15.60
C GLY A 2 8.29 9.74 -15.13
N ALA A 3 7.93 11.04 -15.13
CA ALA A 3 6.63 11.50 -14.62
C ALA A 3 5.43 11.15 -15.54
N GLN A 4 5.63 11.14 -16.86
CA GLN A 4 4.57 10.81 -17.83
C GLN A 4 4.30 9.30 -17.88
N GLN A 5 5.35 8.48 -17.75
CA GLN A 5 5.22 7.02 -17.59
C GLN A 5 4.60 6.66 -16.24
N ALA A 6 4.98 7.33 -15.15
CA ALA A 6 4.34 7.14 -13.85
C ALA A 6 2.85 7.50 -13.90
N PHE A 7 2.49 8.66 -14.47
CA PHE A 7 1.09 9.07 -14.56
C PHE A 7 0.25 8.13 -15.43
N THR A 8 0.72 7.78 -16.62
CA THR A 8 -0.02 6.91 -17.56
C THR A 8 -0.09 5.46 -17.09
N SER A 9 0.96 4.94 -16.43
CA SER A 9 0.96 3.56 -15.90
C SER A 9 0.12 3.41 -14.63
N THR A 10 0.18 4.37 -13.71
CA THR A 10 -0.65 4.35 -12.50
C THR A 10 -2.12 4.57 -12.86
N LEU A 11 -2.44 5.50 -13.77
CA LEU A 11 -3.82 5.74 -14.19
C LEU A 11 -4.42 4.55 -14.95
N SER A 12 -3.68 3.99 -15.93
CA SER A 12 -4.12 2.80 -16.65
C SER A 12 -4.23 1.58 -15.72
N GLY A 13 -3.33 1.45 -14.75
CA GLY A 13 -3.37 0.39 -13.75
C GLY A 13 -4.57 0.50 -12.82
N VAL A 14 -4.90 1.71 -12.35
CA VAL A 14 -6.08 1.96 -11.51
C VAL A 14 -7.37 1.69 -12.29
N LEU A 15 -7.47 2.19 -13.53
CA LEU A 15 -8.62 1.94 -14.38
C LEU A 15 -8.80 0.45 -14.69
N GLY A 16 -7.71 -0.24 -15.06
CA GLY A 16 -7.74 -1.68 -15.31
C GLY A 16 -8.13 -2.48 -14.07
N ASN A 17 -7.63 -2.10 -12.89
CA ASN A 17 -8.00 -2.70 -11.62
C ASN A 17 -9.47 -2.46 -11.27
N LEU A 18 -10.00 -1.26 -11.51
CA LEU A 18 -11.42 -0.94 -11.29
C LEU A 18 -12.32 -1.74 -12.23
N ILE A 19 -11.99 -1.81 -13.52
CA ILE A 19 -12.75 -2.60 -14.50
C ILE A 19 -12.73 -4.07 -14.11
N SER A 20 -11.55 -4.63 -13.81
CA SER A 20 -11.42 -6.02 -13.36
C SER A 20 -12.27 -6.30 -12.13
N LEU A 21 -12.21 -5.43 -11.12
CA LEU A 21 -13.01 -5.55 -9.89
C LEU A 21 -14.51 -5.56 -10.18
N VAL A 22 -14.99 -4.66 -11.05
CA VAL A 22 -16.41 -4.57 -11.44
C VAL A 22 -16.83 -5.83 -12.21
N VAL A 23 -16.04 -6.27 -13.18
CA VAL A 23 -16.31 -7.48 -13.98
C VAL A 23 -16.40 -8.69 -13.07
N VAL A 24 -15.42 -8.89 -12.19
CA VAL A 24 -15.40 -10.02 -11.24
C VAL A 24 -16.61 -9.98 -10.31
N LEU A 25 -16.96 -8.82 -9.76
CA LEU A 25 -18.14 -8.66 -8.91
C LEU A 25 -19.43 -9.02 -9.65
N ILE A 26 -19.61 -8.54 -10.88
CA ILE A 26 -20.78 -8.86 -11.71
C ILE A 26 -20.85 -10.37 -11.98
N THR A 27 -19.73 -10.99 -12.33
CA THR A 27 -19.66 -12.45 -12.56
C THR A 27 -20.00 -13.22 -11.29
N MET A 28 -19.47 -12.83 -10.13
CA MET A 28 -19.81 -13.47 -8.85
C MET A 28 -21.31 -13.36 -8.55
N PHE A 29 -21.90 -12.17 -8.73
CA PHE A 29 -23.34 -11.96 -8.55
C PHE A 29 -24.18 -12.83 -9.48
N ALA A 30 -23.78 -12.98 -10.74
CA ALA A 30 -24.46 -13.83 -11.72
C ALA A 30 -24.38 -15.32 -11.36
N LEU A 31 -23.28 -15.76 -10.72
CA LEU A 31 -23.11 -17.15 -10.29
C LEU A 31 -23.86 -17.47 -8.98
N SER A 32 -23.77 -16.58 -7.98
CA SER A 32 -24.48 -16.73 -6.72
C SER A 32 -24.59 -15.41 -5.98
N TRP A 33 -25.79 -14.84 -5.95
CA TRP A 33 -26.05 -13.63 -5.18
C TRP A 33 -25.87 -13.85 -3.67
N GLN A 34 -26.17 -15.05 -3.14
CA GLN A 34 -26.06 -15.39 -1.72
C GLN A 34 -24.61 -15.39 -1.23
N VAL A 35 -23.74 -16.12 -1.93
CA VAL A 35 -22.31 -16.19 -1.58
C VAL A 35 -21.64 -14.84 -1.82
N THR A 36 -22.07 -14.12 -2.87
CA THR A 36 -21.53 -12.79 -3.18
C THR A 36 -21.91 -11.77 -2.12
N LEU A 37 -23.16 -11.73 -1.65
CA LEU A 37 -23.57 -10.85 -0.54
C LEU A 37 -22.81 -11.15 0.74
N ALA A 38 -22.66 -12.42 1.10
CA ALA A 38 -21.89 -12.81 2.27
C ALA A 38 -20.43 -12.36 2.15
N SER A 39 -19.83 -12.50 0.96
CA SER A 39 -18.47 -12.01 0.67
C SER A 39 -18.37 -10.48 0.67
N LEU A 40 -19.41 -9.80 0.19
CA LEU A 40 -19.49 -8.35 0.12
C LEU A 40 -19.51 -7.71 1.51
N VAL A 41 -20.00 -8.41 2.54
CA VAL A 41 -19.93 -7.97 3.94
C VAL A 41 -18.47 -7.94 4.46
N LEU A 42 -17.57 -8.78 3.95
CA LEU A 42 -16.15 -8.70 4.30
C LEU A 42 -15.45 -7.49 3.67
N VAL A 43 -15.95 -6.98 2.56
CA VAL A 43 -15.36 -5.83 1.85
C VAL A 43 -15.31 -4.56 2.72
N PRO A 44 -16.40 -4.05 3.33
CA PRO A 44 -16.35 -2.87 4.19
C PRO A 44 -15.56 -3.14 5.47
N LEU A 45 -15.64 -4.35 6.03
CA LEU A 45 -14.84 -4.78 7.18
C LEU A 45 -13.34 -4.65 6.90
N PHE A 46 -12.93 -4.85 5.64
CA PHE A 46 -11.56 -4.71 5.20
C PHE A 46 -11.17 -3.29 4.78
N ILE A 47 -12.01 -2.62 3.97
CA ILE A 47 -11.70 -1.30 3.43
C ILE A 47 -11.51 -0.26 4.54
N LEU A 48 -12.29 -0.33 5.62
CA LEU A 48 -12.19 0.59 6.75
C LEU A 48 -10.79 0.61 7.40
N PRO A 49 -10.27 -0.51 7.93
CA PRO A 49 -8.91 -0.56 8.49
C PRO A 49 -7.84 -0.36 7.43
N ALA A 50 -8.02 -0.85 6.21
CA ALA A 50 -7.07 -0.64 5.11
C ALA A 50 -6.89 0.85 4.79
N LYS A 51 -7.99 1.62 4.73
CA LYS A 51 -7.97 3.06 4.49
C LYS A 51 -7.31 3.84 5.62
N TRP A 52 -7.50 3.41 6.87
CA TRP A 52 -6.85 4.00 8.03
C TRP A 52 -5.34 3.73 8.02
N MET A 53 -4.92 2.49 7.78
CA MET A 53 -3.52 2.11 7.69
C MET A 53 -2.81 2.80 6.51
N GLY A 54 -3.46 2.89 5.35
CA GLY A 54 -2.93 3.60 4.19
C GLY A 54 -2.68 5.09 4.46
N ARG A 55 -3.55 5.76 5.22
CA ARG A 55 -3.31 7.15 5.67
C ARG A 55 -2.11 7.25 6.61
N ARG A 56 -1.97 6.30 7.54
CA ARG A 56 -0.84 6.25 8.47
C ARG A 56 0.49 6.03 7.74
N LEU A 57 0.52 5.10 6.79
CA LEU A 57 1.68 4.85 5.92
C LEU A 57 2.05 6.10 5.11
N ALA A 58 1.08 6.75 4.47
CA ALA A 58 1.32 7.99 3.72
C ALA A 58 1.92 9.10 4.60
N GLY A 59 1.48 9.21 5.86
CA GLY A 59 2.06 10.14 6.83
C GLY A 59 3.52 9.82 7.17
N LEU A 60 3.83 8.55 7.43
CA LEU A 60 5.19 8.10 7.73
C LEU A 60 6.14 8.26 6.53
N THR A 61 5.68 7.92 5.32
CA THR A 61 6.45 8.11 4.08
C THR A 61 6.76 9.58 3.83
N ARG A 62 5.79 10.49 4.08
CA ARG A 62 6.04 11.94 4.02
C ARG A 62 7.10 12.40 5.02
N GLN A 63 7.04 11.91 6.26
CA GLN A 63 8.07 12.23 7.27
C GLN A 63 9.45 11.70 6.85
N GLN A 64 9.52 10.50 6.28
CA GLN A 64 10.77 9.94 5.75
C GLN A 64 11.34 10.79 4.61
N MET A 65 10.50 11.23 3.66
CA MET A 65 10.90 12.10 2.57
C MET A 65 11.46 13.44 3.09
N GLN A 66 10.81 14.04 4.11
CA GLN A 66 11.31 15.26 4.74
C GLN A 66 12.68 15.05 5.40
N MET A 67 12.83 13.99 6.20
CA MET A 67 14.11 13.70 6.87
C MET A 67 15.23 13.38 5.87
N ASN A 68 14.94 12.69 4.79
CA ASN A 68 15.90 12.46 3.71
C ASN A 68 16.28 13.77 3.01
N SER A 69 15.31 14.65 2.75
CA SER A 69 15.57 15.98 2.17
C SER A 69 16.48 16.81 3.08
N ASP A 70 16.23 16.85 4.38
CA ASP A 70 17.06 17.58 5.35
C ASP A 70 18.49 17.03 5.38
N MET A 71 18.64 15.70 5.31
CA MET A 71 19.95 15.04 5.25
C MET A 71 20.70 15.36 3.95
N SER A 72 20.02 15.35 2.80
CA SER A 72 20.62 15.66 1.49
C SER A 72 21.03 17.13 1.37
N THR A 73 20.23 18.06 1.89
CA THR A 73 20.58 19.49 1.94
C THR A 73 21.85 19.69 2.78
N GLN A 74 21.91 19.09 3.97
CA GLN A 74 23.08 19.22 4.85
C GLN A 74 24.34 18.56 4.27
N MET A 75 24.22 17.42 3.59
CA MET A 75 25.35 16.84 2.87
C MET A 75 25.87 17.79 1.78
N THR A 76 24.97 18.41 1.02
CA THR A 76 25.35 19.36 -0.03
C THR A 76 26.08 20.58 0.55
N GLU A 77 25.64 21.05 1.72
CA GLU A 77 26.21 22.21 2.41
C GLU A 77 27.57 21.92 3.08
N ARG A 78 27.71 20.75 3.74
CA ARG A 78 28.96 20.35 4.42
C ARG A 78 30.02 19.72 3.51
N PHE A 79 29.64 19.02 2.43
CA PHE A 79 30.59 18.40 1.48
C PHE A 79 30.98 19.29 0.30
N ASN A 80 30.52 20.54 0.27
CA ASN A 80 31.16 21.56 -0.56
C ASN A 80 32.63 21.72 -0.13
N ILE A 81 33.53 21.94 -1.10
CA ILE A 81 34.97 22.16 -0.93
C ILE A 81 35.27 23.16 0.21
N GLY A 82 34.43 24.19 0.39
CA GLY A 82 34.56 25.15 1.50
C GLY A 82 34.19 24.59 2.89
N GLY A 83 33.13 23.76 2.98
CA GLY A 83 32.65 23.18 4.24
C GLY A 83 33.56 22.07 4.76
N ALA A 84 34.05 21.20 3.87
CA ALA A 84 34.97 20.12 4.22
C ALA A 84 36.31 20.63 4.75
N LEU A 85 36.82 21.74 4.19
CA LEU A 85 38.05 22.38 4.67
C LEU A 85 37.83 23.06 6.04
N LEU A 86 36.66 23.67 6.25
CA LEU A 86 36.28 24.29 7.53
C LEU A 86 36.17 23.24 8.65
N THR A 87 35.50 22.13 8.38
CA THR A 87 35.36 21.01 9.32
C THR A 87 36.71 20.36 9.64
N LYS A 88 37.62 20.25 8.66
CA LYS A 88 38.98 19.72 8.91
C LYS A 88 39.85 20.66 9.75
N LEU A 89 39.67 21.97 9.63
CA LEU A 89 40.49 22.97 10.31
C LEU A 89 39.95 23.37 11.69
N PHE A 90 38.62 23.32 11.89
CA PHE A 90 37.95 23.83 13.09
C PHE A 90 36.87 22.89 13.67
N GLY A 91 36.65 21.72 13.07
CA GLY A 91 35.59 20.80 13.47
C GLY A 91 35.92 20.00 14.73
N ARG A 92 34.86 19.51 15.39
CA ARG A 92 34.91 18.61 16.54
C ARG A 92 34.36 17.24 16.13
N PRO A 93 35.22 16.28 15.74
CA PRO A 93 34.78 15.03 15.13
C PRO A 93 33.83 14.21 16.01
N GLU A 94 34.06 14.17 17.33
CA GLU A 94 33.16 13.47 18.27
C GLU A 94 31.74 14.06 18.31
N GLN A 95 31.61 15.39 18.19
CA GLN A 95 30.31 16.07 18.19
C GLN A 95 29.58 15.87 16.85
N GLU A 96 30.32 15.88 15.74
CA GLU A 96 29.75 15.60 14.42
C GLU A 96 29.29 14.14 14.28
N ASP A 97 30.06 13.19 14.81
CA ASP A 97 29.71 11.77 14.79
C ASP A 97 28.46 11.49 15.65
N ALA A 98 28.36 12.12 16.82
CA ALA A 98 27.16 12.05 17.66
C ALA A 98 25.92 12.65 16.97
N GLU A 99 26.06 13.80 16.30
CA GLU A 99 24.97 14.40 15.51
C GLU A 99 24.53 13.52 14.35
N PHE A 100 25.49 12.96 13.60
CA PHE A 100 25.22 12.10 12.47
C PHE A 100 24.54 10.80 12.90
N SER A 101 25.05 10.16 13.95
CA SER A 101 24.47 8.96 14.55
C SER A 101 23.03 9.19 15.02
N GLY A 102 22.76 10.33 15.67
CA GLY A 102 21.40 10.71 16.08
C GLY A 102 20.44 10.93 14.89
N ARG A 103 20.91 11.51 13.79
CA ARG A 103 20.11 11.67 12.55
C ARG A 103 19.87 10.32 11.87
N ALA A 104 20.90 9.48 11.77
CA ALA A 104 20.81 8.13 11.20
C ALA A 104 19.84 7.24 11.99
N ALA A 105 19.84 7.34 13.33
CA ALA A 105 18.88 6.65 14.18
C ALA A 105 17.43 7.03 13.87
N ARG A 106 17.14 8.33 13.68
CA ARG A 106 15.78 8.78 13.31
C ARG A 106 15.31 8.24 11.96
N VAL A 107 16.20 8.21 10.96
CA VAL A 107 15.90 7.61 9.65
C VAL A 107 15.62 6.10 9.78
N ARG A 108 16.45 5.39 10.57
CA ARG A 108 16.23 3.98 10.88
C ARG A 108 14.88 3.74 11.54
N ASP A 109 14.55 4.51 12.58
CA ASP A 109 13.35 4.29 13.39
C ASP A 109 12.07 4.55 12.58
N ILE A 110 12.08 5.55 11.68
CA ILE A 110 10.98 5.75 10.71
C ILE A 110 10.91 4.60 9.72
N GLY A 111 12.05 4.15 9.18
CA GLY A 111 12.09 2.99 8.27
C GLY A 111 11.50 1.74 8.90
N VAL A 112 11.84 1.44 10.16
CA VAL A 112 11.27 0.33 10.94
C VAL A 112 9.77 0.53 11.15
N SER A 113 9.32 1.75 11.46
CA SER A 113 7.91 2.07 11.65
C SER A 113 7.09 1.84 10.37
N ILE A 114 7.64 2.21 9.20
CA ILE A 114 7.04 1.95 7.89
C ILE A 114 7.00 0.45 7.60
N ALA A 115 8.10 -0.27 7.85
CA ALA A 115 8.17 -1.71 7.63
C ALA A 115 7.15 -2.48 8.51
N MET A 116 7.02 -2.09 9.77
CA MET A 116 6.03 -2.65 10.69
C MET A 116 4.60 -2.36 10.24
N ALA A 117 4.30 -1.12 9.83
CA ALA A 117 2.98 -0.76 9.31
C ALA A 117 2.63 -1.56 8.04
N ASN A 118 3.57 -1.72 7.11
CA ASN A 118 3.41 -2.58 5.94
C ASN A 118 3.19 -4.05 6.35
N ARG A 119 3.97 -4.56 7.31
CA ARG A 119 3.82 -5.94 7.78
C ARG A 119 2.43 -6.19 8.36
N TYR A 120 1.92 -5.29 9.21
CA TYR A 120 0.57 -5.38 9.74
C TYR A 120 -0.49 -5.30 8.64
N PHE A 121 -0.31 -4.39 7.67
CA PHE A 121 -1.22 -4.25 6.54
C PHE A 121 -1.35 -5.54 5.72
N PHE A 122 -0.22 -6.11 5.27
CA PHE A 122 -0.22 -7.34 4.49
C PHE A 122 -0.73 -8.53 5.30
N THR A 123 -0.38 -8.62 6.60
CA THR A 123 -0.86 -9.71 7.47
C THR A 123 -2.37 -9.64 7.68
N ALA A 124 -2.94 -8.44 7.88
CA ALA A 124 -4.38 -8.26 7.99
C ALA A 124 -5.10 -8.59 6.67
N LEU A 125 -4.52 -8.19 5.55
CA LEU A 125 -5.04 -8.49 4.23
C LEU A 125 -5.06 -10.00 3.92
N THR A 126 -3.98 -10.73 4.24
CA THR A 126 -3.93 -12.19 4.06
C THR A 126 -4.88 -12.91 5.02
N LEU A 127 -5.06 -12.40 6.24
CA LEU A 127 -6.05 -12.94 7.19
C LEU A 127 -7.47 -12.82 6.63
N VAL A 128 -7.85 -11.63 6.13
CA VAL A 128 -9.17 -11.42 5.52
C VAL A 128 -9.35 -12.28 4.28
N ALA A 129 -8.29 -12.43 3.48
CA ALA A 129 -8.31 -13.32 2.33
C ALA A 129 -8.67 -14.75 2.75
N ALA A 130 -7.96 -15.29 3.73
CA ALA A 130 -8.21 -16.62 4.28
C ALA A 130 -9.63 -16.76 4.85
N LEU A 131 -10.14 -15.73 5.56
CA LEU A 131 -11.50 -15.72 6.09
C LEU A 131 -12.55 -15.69 4.98
N ALA A 132 -12.35 -14.91 3.92
CA ALA A 132 -13.24 -14.87 2.77
C ALA A 132 -13.29 -16.23 2.07
N THR A 133 -12.13 -16.85 1.84
CA THR A 133 -12.03 -18.19 1.27
C THR A 133 -12.74 -19.22 2.15
N ALA A 134 -12.50 -19.21 3.46
CA ALA A 134 -13.16 -20.10 4.41
C ALA A 134 -14.69 -19.92 4.39
N LEU A 135 -15.17 -18.68 4.31
CA LEU A 135 -16.60 -18.37 4.23
C LEU A 135 -17.22 -18.86 2.92
N VAL A 136 -16.54 -18.69 1.78
CA VAL A 136 -17.01 -19.25 0.49
C VAL A 136 -17.05 -20.76 0.52
N TYR A 137 -16.03 -21.43 1.04
CA TYR A 137 -16.06 -22.89 1.18
C TYR A 137 -17.13 -23.36 2.16
N GLY A 138 -17.34 -22.66 3.27
CA GLY A 138 -18.36 -23.00 4.26
C GLY A 138 -19.78 -22.82 3.73
N LEU A 139 -20.14 -21.60 3.32
CA LEU A 139 -21.48 -21.28 2.84
C LEU A 139 -21.74 -21.87 1.45
N GLY A 140 -20.79 -21.71 0.53
CA GLY A 140 -20.89 -22.25 -0.82
C GLY A 140 -20.85 -23.78 -0.82
N GLY A 141 -20.06 -24.41 0.05
CA GLY A 141 -20.05 -25.86 0.24
C GLY A 141 -21.40 -26.39 0.73
N ASN A 142 -22.01 -25.73 1.73
CA ASN A 142 -23.36 -26.09 2.17
C ASN A 142 -24.39 -25.96 1.05
N LEU A 143 -24.33 -24.88 0.25
CA LEU A 143 -25.21 -24.68 -0.89
C LEU A 143 -25.02 -25.75 -1.97
N VAL A 144 -23.79 -26.24 -2.19
CA VAL A 144 -23.53 -27.38 -3.09
C VAL A 144 -24.16 -28.66 -2.56
N ILE A 145 -24.06 -28.94 -1.25
CA ILE A 145 -24.68 -30.13 -0.64
C ILE A 145 -26.20 -30.08 -0.78
N THR A 146 -26.82 -28.91 -0.62
CA THR A 146 -28.27 -28.72 -0.82
C THR A 146 -28.71 -28.71 -2.29
N GLY A 147 -27.78 -28.82 -3.25
CA GLY A 147 -28.06 -28.78 -4.69
C GLY A 147 -28.39 -27.39 -5.26
N ALA A 148 -28.28 -26.33 -4.44
CA ALA A 148 -28.51 -24.95 -4.87
C ALA A 148 -27.35 -24.36 -5.70
N LEU A 149 -26.14 -24.92 -5.56
CA LEU A 149 -24.96 -24.58 -6.35
C LEU A 149 -24.30 -25.84 -6.90
N THR A 150 -23.59 -25.70 -8.03
CA THR A 150 -22.75 -26.77 -8.56
C THR A 150 -21.32 -26.67 -7.98
N LEU A 151 -20.60 -27.79 -7.96
CA LEU A 151 -19.19 -27.78 -7.57
C LEU A 151 -18.36 -26.85 -8.46
N GLY A 152 -18.67 -26.79 -9.77
CA GLY A 152 -18.02 -25.90 -10.72
C GLY A 152 -18.22 -24.42 -10.38
N THR A 153 -19.44 -24.03 -9.99
CA THR A 153 -19.72 -22.66 -9.53
C THR A 153 -18.95 -22.31 -8.26
N LEU A 154 -18.79 -23.24 -7.32
CA LEU A 154 -18.00 -23.01 -6.11
C LEU A 154 -16.53 -22.77 -6.43
N LEU A 155 -15.93 -23.61 -7.28
CA LEU A 155 -14.54 -23.46 -7.72
C LEU A 155 -14.35 -22.13 -8.48
N ALA A 156 -15.27 -21.78 -9.36
CA ALA A 156 -15.26 -20.50 -10.07
C ALA A 156 -15.30 -19.31 -9.09
N LEU A 157 -16.20 -19.33 -8.09
CA LEU A 157 -16.30 -18.29 -7.07
C LEU A 157 -14.99 -18.16 -6.28
N THR A 158 -14.36 -19.26 -5.87
CA THR A 158 -13.07 -19.21 -5.16
C THR A 158 -11.94 -18.62 -6.02
N GLY A 159 -11.90 -18.94 -7.32
CA GLY A 159 -10.93 -18.37 -8.26
C GLY A 159 -11.16 -16.88 -8.52
N LEU A 160 -12.42 -16.46 -8.68
CA LEU A 160 -12.81 -15.06 -8.83
C LEU A 160 -12.44 -14.24 -7.57
N LEU A 161 -12.64 -14.81 -6.39
CA LEU A 161 -12.27 -14.17 -5.13
C LEU A 161 -10.75 -13.99 -5.03
N ALA A 162 -9.96 -14.97 -5.49
CA ALA A 162 -8.52 -14.85 -5.57
C ALA A 162 -8.07 -13.72 -6.53
N GLN A 163 -8.78 -13.53 -7.64
CA GLN A 163 -8.51 -12.42 -8.57
C GLN A 163 -8.77 -11.04 -7.95
N LEU A 164 -9.68 -10.90 -6.98
CA LEU A 164 -9.95 -9.62 -6.30
C LEU A 164 -8.76 -9.14 -5.45
N TYR A 165 -7.87 -10.03 -5.00
CA TYR A 165 -6.74 -9.62 -4.15
C TYR A 165 -5.73 -8.74 -4.87
N GLY A 166 -5.44 -9.00 -6.15
CA GLY A 166 -4.50 -8.19 -6.93
C GLY A 166 -4.94 -6.72 -7.04
N PRO A 167 -6.15 -6.42 -7.53
CA PRO A 167 -6.68 -5.07 -7.60
C PRO A 167 -6.79 -4.39 -6.23
N LEU A 168 -7.19 -5.11 -5.18
CA LEU A 168 -7.31 -4.55 -3.82
C LEU A 168 -5.95 -4.18 -3.20
N THR A 169 -4.92 -5.01 -3.42
CA THR A 169 -3.54 -4.69 -3.01
C THR A 169 -3.03 -3.48 -3.77
N ALA A 170 -3.22 -3.46 -5.09
CA ALA A 170 -2.80 -2.36 -5.96
C ALA A 170 -3.47 -1.04 -5.57
N LEU A 171 -4.81 -1.02 -5.40
CA LEU A 171 -5.55 0.18 -4.98
C LEU A 171 -5.15 0.70 -3.61
N SER A 172 -4.75 -0.19 -2.69
CA SER A 172 -4.25 0.21 -1.38
C SER A 172 -2.86 0.86 -1.47
N ASN A 173 -2.02 0.41 -2.40
CA ASN A 173 -0.71 1.00 -2.67
C ASN A 173 -0.77 2.30 -3.48
N VAL A 174 -1.78 2.48 -4.34
CA VAL A 174 -1.98 3.68 -5.18
C VAL A 174 -2.09 4.97 -4.36
N ARG A 175 -2.54 4.90 -3.09
CA ARG A 175 -2.58 6.09 -2.21
C ARG A 175 -1.20 6.67 -1.87
N VAL A 176 -0.14 5.88 -2.02
CA VAL A 176 1.24 6.36 -1.85
C VAL A 176 1.68 7.15 -3.10
N ASP A 177 1.25 6.75 -4.29
CA ASP A 177 1.64 7.40 -5.55
C ASP A 177 0.85 8.68 -5.85
N VAL A 178 -0.47 8.70 -5.59
CA VAL A 178 -1.31 9.87 -5.91
C VAL A 178 -1.00 11.09 -5.02
N MET A 179 -0.60 10.86 -3.77
CA MET A 179 -0.17 11.95 -2.87
C MET A 179 1.17 12.57 -3.28
N THR A 180 2.02 11.84 -3.98
CA THR A 180 3.27 12.34 -4.55
C THR A 180 3.00 13.21 -5.78
N ALA A 181 1.97 12.85 -6.57
CA ALA A 181 1.54 13.63 -7.73
C ALA A 181 0.83 14.95 -7.37
N LEU A 182 -0.03 14.95 -6.34
CA LEU A 182 -0.77 16.15 -5.92
C LEU A 182 0.13 17.26 -5.34
N VAL A 183 1.22 16.90 -4.63
CA VAL A 183 2.19 17.87 -4.11
C VAL A 183 3.03 18.51 -5.24
N SER A 184 3.15 17.86 -6.39
CA SER A 184 3.82 18.43 -7.56
C SER A 184 2.93 19.40 -8.35
N PHE A 185 1.61 19.34 -8.19
CA PHE A 185 0.67 20.28 -8.82
C PHE A 185 0.52 21.58 -8.03
N GLU A 186 0.69 21.55 -6.70
CA GLU A 186 0.65 22.74 -5.82
C GLU A 186 1.89 23.63 -5.93
N ARG A 187 2.97 23.18 -6.58
CA ARG A 187 4.19 23.99 -6.79
C ARG A 187 4.27 24.62 -8.19
N VAL A 188 3.34 24.28 -9.08
CA VAL A 188 3.33 24.75 -10.48
C VAL A 188 2.15 25.68 -10.76
N PHE A 189 1.19 25.78 -9.83
CA PHE A 189 0.09 26.75 -9.84
C PHE A 189 0.07 27.57 -8.55
#